data_AF-A0A4R5MC61-F1
#
_entry.id   AF-A0A4R5MC61-F1
#
_cell.length_a   1.000
_cell.length_b   1.000
_cell.length_c   1.000
_cell.angle_alpha   90.00
_cell.angle_beta   90.00
_cell.angle_gamma   90.00
#
_symmetry.space_group_name_H-M   'P 1'
#
loop_
_entity.id
_entity.type
_entity.pdbx_description
1 polymer ?
#
loop_
_entity_poly.entity_id
_entity_poly.type
_entity_poly.pdbx_seq_one_letter_code
_entity_poly.pdbx_strand_id
1 'polypeptide(L)'
;MKRILLLAAVLPSMAVASTISDFTSQVRWTSRNGQLLYGGPCHATFGTTGVAPTKPLAYTLSCPGYTEARIYIWTQTDLATVGDLPARVTQKQRRSISLLTGEGETLTFTIDPNAE
;
A
#
# COMPACT_ATOMS: atom_id res chain seq x y z
N MET A 1 -8.72 26.36 -56.23
CA MET A 1 -8.20 26.53 -54.86
C MET A 1 -9.09 25.75 -53.89
N LYS A 2 -8.65 24.58 -53.39
CA LYS A 2 -9.38 23.76 -52.40
C LYS A 2 -8.52 23.67 -51.15
N ARG A 3 -8.95 24.28 -50.05
CA ARG A 3 -8.31 24.17 -48.73
C ARG A 3 -8.92 22.97 -48.00
N ILE A 4 -8.13 21.93 -47.78
CA ILE A 4 -8.49 20.79 -46.93
C ILE A 4 -8.09 21.19 -45.50
N LEU A 5 -9.08 21.41 -44.65
CA LEU A 5 -8.89 21.57 -43.20
C LEU A 5 -8.99 20.19 -42.56
N LEU A 6 -7.84 19.57 -42.32
CA LEU A 6 -7.73 18.42 -41.41
C LEU A 6 -7.74 18.96 -39.97
N LEU A 7 -8.87 18.84 -39.28
CA LEU A 7 -8.92 18.94 -37.82
C LEU A 7 -8.28 17.67 -37.24
N ALA A 8 -7.04 17.79 -36.76
CA ALA A 8 -6.44 16.78 -35.90
C ALA A 8 -7.12 16.87 -34.52
N ALA A 9 -8.04 15.94 -34.25
CA ALA A 9 -8.60 15.76 -32.91
C ALA A 9 -7.52 15.16 -32.00
N VAL A 10 -6.84 16.02 -31.24
CA VAL A 10 -5.94 15.61 -30.17
C VAL A 10 -6.83 15.08 -29.03
N LEU A 11 -6.99 13.76 -28.95
CA LEU A 11 -7.57 13.13 -27.78
C LEU A 11 -6.61 13.39 -26.60
N PRO A 12 -7.08 13.94 -25.46
CA PRO A 12 -6.27 14.00 -24.27
C PRO A 12 -6.05 12.56 -23.80
N SER A 13 -4.83 12.05 -23.95
CA SER A 13 -4.38 10.89 -23.19
C SER A 13 -4.58 11.23 -21.72
N MET A 14 -5.56 10.61 -21.07
CA MET A 14 -5.66 10.63 -19.62
C MET A 14 -4.44 9.87 -19.10
N ALA A 15 -3.35 10.60 -18.87
CA ALA A 15 -2.24 10.11 -18.08
C ALA A 15 -2.79 9.89 -16.68
N VAL A 16 -3.05 8.63 -16.36
CA VAL A 16 -3.47 8.24 -15.02
C VAL A 16 -2.25 8.38 -14.12
N ALA A 17 -2.25 9.38 -13.26
CA ALA A 17 -1.24 9.52 -12.23
C ALA A 17 -1.37 8.38 -11.22
N SER A 18 -0.31 7.59 -11.05
CA SER A 18 -0.17 6.74 -9.87
C SER A 18 0.08 7.66 -8.68
N THR A 19 -0.84 7.70 -7.72
CA THR A 19 -0.63 8.44 -6.46
C THR A 19 0.40 7.66 -5.65
N ILE A 20 1.63 8.14 -5.63
CA ILE A 20 2.65 7.68 -4.69
C ILE A 20 2.73 8.73 -3.59
N SER A 21 2.55 8.32 -2.33
CA SER A 21 2.76 9.19 -1.18
C SER A 21 3.84 8.63 -0.27
N ASP A 22 4.67 9.54 0.25
CA ASP A 22 5.73 9.24 1.21
C ASP A 22 5.38 9.87 2.55
N PHE A 23 5.43 9.09 3.63
CA PHE A 23 5.04 9.54 4.96
C PHE A 23 5.73 8.74 6.06
N THR A 24 5.72 9.27 7.29
CA THR A 24 6.17 8.52 8.47
C THR A 24 5.03 7.69 9.02
N SER A 25 5.21 6.36 9.05
CA SER A 25 4.25 5.44 9.66
C SER A 25 4.73 4.98 11.02
N GLN A 26 3.84 4.99 12.02
CA GLN A 26 4.11 4.29 13.28
C GLN A 26 3.83 2.81 13.07
N VAL A 27 4.85 1.98 13.31
CA VAL A 27 4.81 0.53 13.07
C VAL A 27 5.01 -0.22 14.38
N ARG A 28 4.22 -1.27 14.57
CA ARG A 28 4.37 -2.26 15.63
C ARG A 28 4.29 -3.65 15.01
N TRP A 29 5.35 -4.43 15.14
CA TRP A 29 5.44 -5.80 14.64
C TRP A 29 5.70 -6.74 15.82
N THR A 30 4.83 -7.72 16.02
CA THR A 30 4.94 -8.71 17.08
C THR A 30 4.97 -10.13 16.52
N SER A 31 5.80 -10.99 17.09
CA SER A 31 5.85 -12.41 16.73
C SER A 31 4.60 -13.17 17.18
N ARG A 32 4.48 -14.43 16.76
CA ARG A 32 3.40 -15.35 17.18
C ARG A 32 3.22 -15.45 18.71
N ASN A 33 4.32 -15.34 19.46
CA ASN A 33 4.30 -15.45 20.92
C ASN A 33 4.06 -14.09 21.61
N GLY A 34 3.74 -13.05 20.86
CA GLY A 34 3.51 -11.69 21.37
C GLY A 34 4.78 -10.89 21.65
N GLN A 35 5.97 -11.44 21.35
CA GLN A 35 7.22 -10.70 21.50
C GLN A 35 7.26 -9.54 20.50
N LEU A 36 7.61 -8.35 20.96
CA LEU A 36 7.84 -7.20 20.09
C LEU A 36 9.08 -7.45 19.24
N LEU A 37 8.89 -7.59 17.93
CA LEU A 37 9.96 -7.65 16.95
C LEU A 37 10.42 -6.22 16.64
N TYR A 38 9.48 -5.34 16.28
CA TYR A 38 9.77 -3.94 16.00
C TYR A 38 8.70 -3.02 16.57
N GLY A 39 9.12 -1.85 17.05
CA GLY A 39 8.20 -0.80 17.52
C GLY A 39 8.82 0.57 17.34
N GLY A 40 8.25 1.39 16.45
CA GLY A 40 8.76 2.74 16.21
C GLY A 40 8.33 3.32 14.86
N PRO A 41 8.87 4.51 14.53
CA PRO A 41 8.61 5.14 13.24
C PRO A 41 9.33 4.40 12.12
N CYS A 42 8.68 4.25 10.98
CA CYS A 42 9.27 3.79 9.73
C CYS A 42 8.95 4.79 8.62
N HIS A 43 9.84 4.87 7.64
CA HIS A 43 9.50 5.51 6.37
C HIS A 43 8.53 4.60 5.63
N ALA A 44 7.40 5.16 5.19
CA ALA A 44 6.38 4.42 4.46
C ALA A 44 6.13 5.08 3.10
N THR A 45 6.04 4.25 2.07
CA THR A 45 5.51 4.66 0.77
C THR A 45 4.18 3.97 0.54
N PHE A 46 3.23 4.67 -0.07
CA PHE A 46 1.93 4.13 -0.46
C PHE A 46 1.71 4.35 -1.94
N GLY A 47 1.04 3.40 -2.60
CA GLY A 47 0.45 3.60 -3.91
C GLY A 47 -0.47 2.46 -4.31
N THR A 48 -0.85 2.43 -5.58
CA THR A 48 -1.63 1.33 -6.17
C THR A 48 -0.83 0.67 -7.29
N THR A 49 -1.03 -0.63 -7.49
CA THR A 49 -0.37 -1.37 -8.59
C THR A 49 -1.05 -1.14 -9.96
N GLY A 50 -1.78 -0.04 -10.13
CA GLY A 50 -2.50 0.34 -11.35
C GLY A 50 -3.87 1.00 -11.09
N VAL A 51 -4.67 1.15 -12.15
CA VAL A 51 -5.94 1.94 -12.14
C VAL A 51 -7.23 1.13 -11.94
N ALA A 52 -7.14 -0.17 -11.71
CA ALA A 52 -8.34 -0.99 -11.57
C ALA A 52 -8.72 -1.17 -10.09
N PRO A 53 -10.04 -1.17 -9.74
CA PRO A 53 -10.52 -1.33 -8.37
C PRO A 53 -10.21 -2.70 -7.74
N THR A 54 -9.70 -3.65 -8.54
CA THR A 54 -9.25 -4.98 -8.09
C THR A 54 -7.76 -5.03 -7.77
N LYS A 55 -7.02 -3.94 -8.01
CA LYS A 55 -5.60 -3.86 -7.71
C LYS A 55 -5.37 -3.64 -6.22
N PRO A 56 -4.38 -4.32 -5.62
CA PRO A 56 -4.07 -4.10 -4.22
C PRO A 56 -3.51 -2.70 -3.99
N LEU A 57 -3.79 -2.18 -2.80
CA LEU A 57 -3.01 -1.11 -2.20
C LEU A 57 -1.61 -1.66 -1.91
N ALA A 58 -0.58 -0.93 -2.34
CA ALA A 58 0.81 -1.28 -2.12
C ALA A 58 1.41 -0.33 -1.07
N TYR A 59 2.03 -0.90 -0.04
CA TYR A 59 2.80 -0.17 0.95
C TYR A 59 4.22 -0.72 0.99
N THR A 60 5.19 0.16 1.19
CA THR A 60 6.57 -0.23 1.47
C THR A 60 6.99 0.39 2.79
N LEU A 61 7.35 -0.42 3.78
CA LEU A 61 7.81 0.05 5.09
C LEU A 61 9.33 -0.16 5.20
N SER A 62 10.07 0.92 5.43
CA SER A 62 11.50 0.90 5.69
C SER A 62 11.76 1.37 7.11
N CYS A 63 12.13 0.43 7.97
CA CYS A 63 12.29 0.63 9.41
C CYS A 63 13.79 0.56 9.79
N PRO A 64 14.28 1.44 10.68
CA PRO A 64 15.67 1.37 11.16
C PRO A 64 16.04 -0.01 11.70
N GLY A 65 17.12 -0.59 11.14
CA GLY A 65 17.63 -1.90 11.58
C GLY A 65 16.81 -3.12 11.11
N TYR A 66 15.84 -2.93 10.22
CA TYR A 66 14.98 -4.00 9.68
C TYR A 66 14.99 -3.99 8.15
N THR A 67 14.78 -5.16 7.56
CA THR A 67 14.57 -5.29 6.11
C THR A 67 13.28 -4.57 5.69
N GLU A 68 13.31 -3.97 4.49
CA GLU A 68 12.13 -3.38 3.87
C GLU A 68 10.98 -4.40 3.78
N ALA A 69 9.81 -4.04 4.29
CA ALA A 69 8.61 -4.85 4.19
C ALA A 69 7.69 -4.31 3.10
N ARG A 70 7.46 -5.11 2.05
CA ARG A 70 6.49 -4.81 0.99
C ARG A 70 5.16 -5.42 1.34
N ILE A 71 4.08 -4.65 1.24
CA ILE A 71 2.76 -5.06 1.68
C ILE A 71 1.77 -4.80 0.56
N TYR A 72 1.02 -5.83 0.19
CA TYR A 72 -0.10 -5.69 -0.74
C TYR A 72 -1.40 -6.03 -0.02
N ILE A 73 -2.41 -5.17 -0.12
CA ILE A 73 -3.71 -5.36 0.53
C ILE A 73 -4.82 -5.29 -0.53
N TRP A 74 -5.58 -6.37 -0.67
CA TRP A 74 -6.77 -6.45 -1.50
C TRP A 74 -7.99 -6.05 -0.67
N THR A 75 -8.41 -4.79 -0.81
CA THR A 75 -9.47 -4.18 0.01
C THR A 75 -10.85 -4.82 -0.16
N GLN A 76 -11.09 -5.54 -1.26
CA GLN A 76 -12.35 -6.24 -1.51
C GLN A 76 -12.46 -7.59 -0.78
N THR A 77 -11.33 -8.19 -0.39
CA THR A 77 -11.28 -9.55 0.14
C THR A 77 -10.58 -9.67 1.50
N ASP A 78 -10.05 -8.55 2.03
CA ASP A 78 -9.23 -8.50 3.25
C ASP A 78 -7.98 -9.42 3.21
N LEU A 79 -7.61 -9.87 2.01
CA LEU A 79 -6.38 -10.62 1.79
C LEU A 79 -5.21 -9.65 1.69
N ALA A 80 -4.05 -10.08 2.19
CA ALA A 80 -2.84 -9.30 2.14
C ALA A 80 -1.60 -10.18 1.93
N THR A 81 -0.47 -9.53 1.70
CA THR A 81 0.87 -10.13 1.80
C THR A 81 1.78 -9.20 2.58
N VAL A 82 2.77 -9.75 3.27
CA VAL A 82 3.88 -9.02 3.92
C VAL A 82 5.17 -9.68 3.48
N GLY A 83 5.96 -8.99 2.65
CA GLY A 83 6.96 -9.64 1.80
C GLY A 83 6.31 -10.69 0.92
N ASP A 84 6.83 -11.91 0.97
CA ASP A 84 6.27 -13.08 0.26
C ASP A 84 5.30 -13.91 1.14
N LEU A 85 5.05 -13.48 2.38
CA LEU A 85 4.18 -14.22 3.30
C LEU A 85 2.71 -13.86 3.06
N PRO A 86 1.81 -14.85 2.96
CA PRO A 86 0.38 -14.58 2.95
C PRO A 86 -0.04 -13.96 4.28
N ALA A 87 -0.95 -12.99 4.22
CA ALA A 87 -1.47 -12.30 5.39
C ALA A 87 -2.97 -12.03 5.22
N ARG A 88 -3.62 -11.66 6.32
CA ARG A 88 -5.00 -11.16 6.31
C ARG A 88 -5.12 -9.88 7.10
N VAL A 89 -6.00 -9.00 6.67
CA VAL A 89 -6.39 -7.83 7.44
C VAL A 89 -7.22 -8.30 8.63
N THR A 90 -6.78 -7.96 9.84
CA THR A 90 -7.49 -8.30 11.09
C THR A 90 -8.16 -7.08 11.72
N GLN A 91 -7.69 -5.88 11.37
CA GLN A 91 -8.29 -4.63 11.84
C GLN A 91 -8.06 -3.53 10.80
N LYS A 92 -9.13 -2.79 10.50
CA LYS A 92 -9.09 -1.58 9.67
C LYS A 92 -9.65 -0.41 10.48
N GLN A 93 -8.78 0.54 10.79
CA GLN A 93 -9.17 1.83 11.38
C GLN A 93 -8.88 2.93 10.37
N ARG A 94 -9.47 4.11 10.60
CA ARG A 94 -9.33 5.28 9.70
C ARG A 94 -7.89 5.66 9.36
N ARG A 95 -6.92 5.35 10.24
CA ARG A 95 -5.50 5.70 10.05
C ARG A 95 -4.55 4.54 10.37
N SER A 96 -5.05 3.34 10.58
CA SER A 96 -4.20 2.19 10.87
C SER A 96 -4.77 0.90 10.34
N ILE A 97 -3.88 -0.02 9.96
CA ILE A 97 -4.22 -1.37 9.55
C ILE A 97 -3.39 -2.34 10.38
N SER A 98 -4.03 -3.43 10.80
CA SER A 98 -3.37 -4.59 11.39
C SER A 98 -3.48 -5.79 10.45
N LEU A 99 -2.37 -6.45 10.22
CA LEU A 99 -2.23 -7.66 9.41
C LEU A 99 -1.76 -8.81 10.29
N LEU A 100 -2.25 -10.01 10.02
CA LEU A 100 -1.75 -11.25 10.60
C LEU A 100 -1.17 -12.13 9.50
N THR A 101 0.13 -12.42 9.58
CA THR A 101 0.85 -13.24 8.60
C THR A 101 0.56 -14.74 8.79
N GLY A 102 0.83 -15.55 7.78
CA GLY A 102 0.74 -17.02 7.85
C GLY A 102 1.66 -17.64 8.89
N GLU A 103 2.72 -16.91 9.29
CA GLU A 103 3.62 -17.32 10.37
C GLU A 103 3.07 -16.96 11.76
N GLY A 104 1.95 -16.25 11.84
CA GLY A 104 1.31 -15.84 13.09
C GLY A 104 1.84 -14.52 13.65
N GLU A 105 2.61 -13.77 12.87
CA GLU A 105 3.09 -12.44 13.29
C GLU A 105 2.02 -11.40 13.03
N THR A 106 1.91 -10.41 13.92
CA THR A 106 1.00 -9.27 13.74
C THR A 106 1.79 -8.03 13.40
N LEU A 107 1.44 -7.40 12.29
CA LEU A 107 2.01 -6.14 11.83
C LEU A 107 0.92 -5.07 11.84
N THR A 108 1.07 -4.06 12.68
CA THR A 108 0.20 -2.89 12.72
C THR A 108 0.97 -1.68 12.25
N PHE A 109 0.42 -0.92 11.31
CA PHE A 109 1.05 0.28 10.79
C PHE A 109 0.03 1.39 10.53
N THR A 110 0.50 2.63 10.58
CA THR A 110 -0.28 3.81 10.19
C THR A 110 -0.37 3.87 8.67
N ILE A 111 -1.55 4.14 8.13
CA ILE A 111 -1.75 4.31 6.68
C ILE A 111 -1.76 5.79 6.29
N ASP A 112 -1.55 6.05 5.00
CA ASP A 112 -1.66 7.40 4.46
C ASP A 112 -3.10 7.92 4.66
N PRO A 113 -3.29 9.15 5.18
CA PRO A 113 -4.63 9.71 5.39
C PRO A 113 -5.43 9.94 4.10
N ASN A 114 -4.78 9.91 2.93
CA ASN A 114 -5.37 10.04 1.60
C ASN A 114 -5.48 8.69 0.87
N ALA A 115 -5.15 7.57 1.53
CA ALA A 115 -5.46 6.23 1.03
C ALA A 115 -6.97 5.95 1.23
N GLU A 116 -7.80 6.52 0.35
CA GLU A 116 -9.24 6.26 0.27
C GLU A 116 -9.59 5.11 -0.69
#